data_AF-A0A975AAD0-F1
#
_entry.id   AF-A0A975AAD0-F1
#
_cell.length_a   1.000
_cell.length_b   1.000
_cell.length_c   1.000
_cell.angle_alpha   90.00
_cell.angle_beta   90.00
_cell.angle_gamma   90.00
#
_symmetry.space_group_name_H-M   'P 1'
#
loop_
_entity.id
_entity.type
_entity.pdbx_description
1 polymer ?
#
loop_
_entity_poly.entity_id
_entity_poly.type
_entity_poly.pdbx_seq_one_letter_code
_entity_poly.pdbx_strand_id
1 'polypeptide(L)'
;MQWSGTSTADKPEVRPFELADAANRPCPDELPTGDDPSGHGFGVQEVADDHPSLLSPNEAWVCQYDPFDAATTTSGGAVYEWRRSDQPTPVDSADLPHLRDALGGLHPADRSEGCNADLGPRWLVVYNHGGDLTGLVVDDYGCRDVRLTDNPHTTPPGADDQEGAVGGILDGGEAILDILGLSRQG
;
A
#
# COMPACT_ATOMS: atom_id res chain seq x y z
N MET A 1 30.52 16.05 -9.74
CA MET A 1 29.48 15.01 -9.88
C MET A 1 28.46 15.27 -8.79
N GLN A 2 27.33 15.86 -9.14
CA GLN A 2 26.20 16.07 -8.21
C GLN A 2 25.51 14.73 -8.04
N TRP A 3 25.41 14.27 -6.80
CA TRP A 3 24.66 13.09 -6.45
C TRP A 3 23.19 13.48 -6.65
N SER A 4 22.49 12.81 -7.57
CA SER A 4 21.04 12.92 -7.65
C SER A 4 20.50 12.27 -6.38
N GLY A 5 20.32 13.07 -5.32
CA GLY A 5 19.57 12.63 -4.17
C GLY A 5 18.13 12.44 -4.61
N THR A 6 17.57 11.28 -4.32
CA THR A 6 16.12 11.04 -4.36
C THR A 6 15.42 12.21 -3.67
N SER A 7 14.47 12.83 -4.36
CA SER A 7 13.74 13.97 -3.82
C SER A 7 12.66 13.47 -2.86
N THR A 8 12.05 14.38 -2.10
CA THR A 8 10.92 14.06 -1.22
C THR A 8 9.70 14.72 -1.80
N ALA A 9 8.61 13.97 -1.89
CA ALA A 9 7.33 14.48 -2.36
C ALA A 9 6.87 15.69 -1.54
N ASP A 10 6.09 16.56 -2.19
CA ASP A 10 5.47 17.69 -1.52
C ASP A 10 4.51 17.23 -0.42
N LYS A 11 4.24 18.13 0.53
CA LYS A 11 3.38 17.78 1.67
C LYS A 11 1.93 17.61 1.20
N PRO A 12 1.24 16.53 1.59
CA PRO A 12 -0.16 16.30 1.24
C PRO A 12 -1.09 17.36 1.83
N GLU A 13 -2.09 17.75 1.04
CA GLU A 13 -3.24 18.50 1.51
C GLU A 13 -4.27 17.54 2.14
N VAL A 14 -4.79 17.90 3.32
CA VAL A 14 -5.80 17.09 4.00
C VAL A 14 -7.12 17.14 3.24
N ARG A 15 -7.66 15.98 2.86
CA ARG A 15 -9.01 15.82 2.30
C ARG A 15 -10.00 15.38 3.38
N PRO A 16 -10.68 16.32 4.07
CA PRO A 16 -11.64 15.92 5.08
C PRO A 16 -12.80 15.17 4.40
N PHE A 17 -13.34 14.17 5.08
CA PHE A 17 -14.57 13.41 4.73
C PHE A 17 -14.41 12.13 3.91
N GLU A 18 -13.22 11.73 3.46
CA GLU A 18 -13.07 10.47 2.70
C GLU A 18 -13.60 9.24 3.47
N LEU A 19 -13.31 9.16 4.77
CA LEU A 19 -13.85 8.08 5.61
C LEU A 19 -15.38 8.14 5.74
N ALA A 20 -15.95 9.34 5.80
CA ALA A 20 -17.40 9.53 5.89
C ALA A 20 -18.08 9.15 4.56
N ASP A 21 -17.48 9.54 3.43
CA ASP A 21 -17.95 9.22 2.08
C ASP A 21 -17.87 7.72 1.81
N ALA A 22 -16.89 7.03 2.39
CA ALA A 22 -16.78 5.57 2.40
C ALA A 22 -17.81 4.88 3.34
N ALA A 23 -18.76 5.63 3.92
CA ALA A 23 -19.73 5.17 4.90
C ALA A 23 -19.07 4.56 6.16
N ASN A 24 -17.96 5.15 6.61
CA ASN A 24 -17.13 4.70 7.74
C ASN A 24 -16.54 3.29 7.54
N ARG A 25 -16.27 2.91 6.28
CA ARG A 25 -15.57 1.67 5.95
C ARG A 25 -14.13 2.02 5.58
N PRO A 26 -13.13 1.69 6.42
CA PRO A 26 -11.75 2.08 6.14
C PRO A 26 -11.20 1.35 4.91
N CYS A 27 -11.48 0.06 4.77
CA CYS A 27 -11.04 -0.74 3.64
C CYS A 27 -12.19 -1.01 2.65
N PRO A 28 -11.92 -0.94 1.33
CA PRO A 28 -12.88 -1.37 0.32
C PRO A 28 -13.09 -2.89 0.35
N ASP A 29 -14.12 -3.38 -0.33
CA ASP A 29 -14.32 -4.83 -0.49
C ASP A 29 -13.33 -5.43 -1.51
N GLU A 30 -12.93 -4.66 -2.51
CA GLU A 30 -11.96 -5.03 -3.56
C GLU A 30 -10.98 -3.87 -3.77
N LEU A 31 -9.71 -4.16 -4.06
CA LEU A 31 -8.74 -3.10 -4.32
C LEU A 31 -9.01 -2.46 -5.69
N PRO A 32 -8.94 -1.12 -5.81
CA PRO A 32 -9.01 -0.46 -7.11
C PRO A 32 -7.92 -0.97 -8.04
N THR A 33 -8.32 -1.30 -9.27
CA THR A 33 -7.39 -1.79 -10.30
C THR A 33 -6.89 -0.61 -11.13
N GLY A 34 -5.56 -0.50 -11.27
CA GLY A 34 -4.89 0.51 -12.09
C GLY A 34 -4.03 -0.14 -13.16
N ASP A 35 -2.92 0.50 -13.50
CA ASP A 35 -1.94 -0.07 -14.41
C ASP A 35 -1.37 -1.36 -13.84
N ASP A 36 -1.56 -2.46 -14.58
CA ASP A 36 -1.00 -3.77 -14.27
C ASP A 36 -0.49 -4.43 -15.56
N PRO A 37 0.74 -4.11 -15.98
CA PRO A 37 1.29 -4.64 -17.23
C PRO A 37 1.49 -6.16 -17.20
N SER A 38 1.51 -6.79 -16.01
CA SER A 38 1.58 -8.25 -15.90
C SER A 38 0.24 -8.95 -16.08
N GLY A 39 -0.87 -8.25 -15.80
CA GLY A 39 -2.19 -8.85 -15.68
C GLY A 39 -2.33 -9.81 -14.48
N HIS A 40 -1.38 -9.82 -13.55
CA HIS A 40 -1.36 -10.70 -12.38
C HIS A 40 -1.87 -10.03 -11.10
N GLY A 41 -2.49 -8.86 -11.23
CA GLY A 41 -3.00 -8.08 -10.11
C GLY A 41 -1.91 -7.43 -9.27
N PHE A 42 -0.64 -7.44 -9.71
CA PHE A 42 0.45 -6.86 -8.92
C PHE A 42 0.41 -5.33 -8.89
N GLY A 43 -0.25 -4.72 -9.87
CA GLY A 43 -0.30 -3.27 -10.05
C GLY A 43 1.01 -2.77 -10.67
N VAL A 44 1.37 -1.53 -10.34
CA VAL A 44 2.61 -0.90 -10.80
C VAL A 44 3.84 -1.73 -10.42
N GLN A 45 4.83 -1.75 -11.31
CA GLN A 45 6.07 -2.53 -11.18
C GLN A 45 7.32 -1.65 -11.12
N GLU A 46 7.15 -0.39 -11.47
CA GLU A 46 8.17 0.64 -11.42
C GLU A 46 8.48 1.04 -9.97
N VAL A 47 9.75 1.27 -9.69
CA VAL A 47 10.20 1.81 -8.40
C VAL A 47 9.82 3.28 -8.32
N ALA A 48 9.44 3.75 -7.12
CA ALA A 48 9.16 5.16 -6.90
C ALA A 48 10.41 6.03 -7.15
N ASP A 49 10.24 7.22 -7.73
CA ASP A 49 11.36 8.14 -7.96
C ASP A 49 11.68 9.02 -6.73
N ASP A 50 10.74 9.14 -5.80
CA ASP A 50 10.79 10.05 -4.65
C ASP A 50 10.49 9.34 -3.32
N HIS A 51 10.94 9.94 -2.23
CA HIS A 51 10.48 9.58 -0.89
C HIS A 51 9.07 10.12 -0.64
N PRO A 52 8.17 9.35 -0.02
CA PRO A 52 6.86 9.84 0.32
C PRO A 52 6.91 10.87 1.46
N SER A 53 5.88 11.72 1.50
CA SER A 53 5.65 12.69 2.56
C SER A 53 4.25 12.43 3.13
N LEU A 54 4.18 11.68 4.23
CA LEU A 54 2.91 11.14 4.73
C LEU A 54 2.37 11.92 5.94
N LEU A 55 1.04 12.03 6.01
CA LEU A 55 0.35 12.50 7.21
C LEU A 55 0.51 11.48 8.34
N SER A 56 0.54 11.95 9.59
CA SER A 56 0.63 11.06 10.74
C SER A 56 -0.73 10.39 11.02
N PRO A 57 -0.78 9.07 11.23
CA PRO A 57 -2.03 8.36 11.50
C PRO A 57 -2.65 8.82 12.84
N ASN A 58 -3.94 9.16 12.84
CA ASN A 58 -4.73 9.32 14.07
C ASN A 58 -5.36 7.98 14.50
N GLU A 59 -5.80 7.20 13.52
CA GLU A 59 -6.38 5.87 13.65
C GLU A 59 -5.91 5.04 12.45
N ALA A 60 -5.85 3.72 12.60
CA ALA A 60 -5.51 2.82 11.49
C ALA A 60 -6.22 1.47 11.59
N TRP A 61 -6.35 0.81 10.45
CA TRP A 61 -6.93 -0.51 10.28
C TRP A 61 -6.09 -1.36 9.33
N VAL A 62 -6.13 -2.66 9.53
CA VAL A 62 -5.50 -3.64 8.65
C VAL A 62 -6.56 -4.56 8.07
N CYS A 63 -6.43 -4.86 6.79
CA CYS A 63 -7.32 -5.73 6.03
C CYS A 63 -6.50 -6.70 5.19
N GLN A 64 -6.84 -7.98 5.25
CA GLN A 64 -6.21 -9.01 4.41
C GLN A 64 -6.95 -9.13 3.09
N TYR A 65 -6.20 -9.17 1.99
CA TYR A 65 -6.71 -9.41 0.64
C TYR A 65 -6.11 -10.68 0.06
N ASP A 66 -6.98 -11.50 -0.54
CA ASP A 66 -6.60 -12.70 -1.26
C ASP A 66 -6.86 -12.50 -2.77
N PRO A 67 -6.03 -13.11 -3.64
CA PRO A 67 -6.23 -13.01 -5.07
C PRO A 67 -7.43 -13.86 -5.52
N PHE A 68 -8.17 -13.40 -6.53
CA PHE A 68 -9.21 -14.19 -7.19
C PHE A 68 -9.15 -14.00 -8.71
N ASP A 69 -9.61 -15.03 -9.44
CA ASP A 69 -9.72 -15.00 -10.90
C ASP A 69 -10.85 -14.05 -11.32
N ALA A 70 -10.50 -12.88 -11.84
CA ALA A 70 -11.46 -11.88 -12.29
C ALA A 70 -11.85 -12.09 -13.77
N ALA A 71 -10.88 -12.46 -14.61
CA ALA A 71 -11.09 -12.67 -16.04
C ALA A 71 -10.07 -13.62 -16.65
N THR A 72 -10.25 -13.92 -17.94
CA THR A 72 -9.28 -14.65 -18.76
C THR A 72 -8.89 -13.78 -19.95
N THR A 73 -7.60 -13.71 -20.25
CA THR A 73 -7.08 -13.00 -21.42
C THR A 73 -7.42 -13.75 -22.71
N THR A 74 -7.33 -13.07 -23.85
CA THR A 74 -7.55 -13.68 -25.18
C THR A 74 -6.57 -14.84 -25.48
N SER A 75 -5.41 -14.87 -24.82
CA SER A 75 -4.41 -15.95 -24.93
C SER A 75 -4.62 -17.10 -23.92
N GLY A 76 -5.66 -17.03 -23.07
CA GLY A 76 -5.98 -18.06 -22.08
C GLY A 76 -5.24 -17.91 -20.74
N GLY A 77 -4.62 -16.77 -20.46
CA GLY A 77 -4.04 -16.46 -19.14
C GLY A 77 -5.11 -15.94 -18.17
N ALA A 78 -4.89 -16.13 -16.86
CA ALA A 78 -5.77 -15.58 -15.82
C ALA A 78 -5.42 -14.12 -15.53
N VAL A 79 -6.46 -13.29 -15.35
CA VAL A 79 -6.36 -11.94 -14.79
C VAL A 79 -6.78 -12.00 -13.33
N TYR A 80 -5.91 -11.55 -12.45
CA TYR A 80 -6.14 -11.60 -11.00
C TYR A 80 -6.50 -10.21 -10.45
N GLU A 81 -7.45 -10.21 -9.53
CA GLU A 81 -7.80 -9.05 -8.71
C GLU A 81 -7.76 -9.44 -7.22
N TRP A 82 -7.89 -8.46 -6.34
CA TRP A 82 -7.73 -8.65 -4.89
C TRP A 82 -9.02 -8.33 -4.17
N ARG A 83 -9.54 -9.31 -3.42
CA ARG A 83 -10.75 -9.16 -2.60
C ARG A 83 -10.42 -9.31 -1.13
N ARG A 84 -11.04 -8.46 -0.30
CA ARG A 84 -10.91 -8.52 1.14
C ARG A 84 -11.43 -9.86 1.65
N SER A 85 -10.61 -10.53 2.45
CA SER A 85 -10.90 -11.86 3.00
C SER A 85 -11.52 -11.81 4.40
N ASP A 86 -11.26 -10.73 5.15
CA ASP A 86 -11.66 -10.57 6.54
C ASP A 86 -12.30 -9.21 6.85
N GLN A 87 -12.67 -8.99 8.11
CA GLN A 87 -13.13 -7.68 8.57
C GLN A 87 -11.93 -6.80 8.93
N PRO A 88 -12.01 -5.47 8.70
CA PRO A 88 -10.97 -4.55 9.13
C PRO A 88 -10.66 -4.69 10.61
N THR A 89 -9.39 -4.94 10.93
CA THR A 89 -8.90 -5.01 12.31
C THR A 89 -8.28 -3.68 12.70
N PRO A 90 -8.77 -2.99 13.74
CA PRO A 90 -8.17 -1.73 14.18
C PRO A 90 -6.76 -1.98 14.74
N VAL A 91 -5.83 -1.08 14.41
CA VAL A 91 -4.48 -1.05 14.99
C VAL A 91 -4.57 -0.52 16.42
N ASP A 92 -3.85 -1.13 17.36
CA ASP A 92 -3.84 -0.64 18.74
C ASP A 92 -3.21 0.76 18.79
N SER A 93 -3.81 1.64 19.59
CA SER A 93 -3.27 2.95 19.91
C SER A 93 -1.81 2.92 20.41
N ALA A 94 -1.39 1.83 21.06
CA ALA A 94 0.00 1.64 21.50
C ALA A 94 0.97 1.44 20.32
N ASP A 95 0.48 0.89 19.21
CA ASP A 95 1.27 0.60 18.01
C ASP A 95 1.28 1.76 17.01
N LEU A 96 0.33 2.70 17.10
CA LEU A 96 0.26 3.87 16.20
C LEU A 96 1.56 4.71 16.15
N PRO A 97 2.27 5.00 17.25
CA PRO A 97 3.55 5.69 17.18
C PRO A 97 4.62 4.89 16.44
N HIS A 98 4.66 3.57 16.62
CA HIS A 98 5.59 2.69 15.92
C HIS A 98 5.27 2.63 14.44
N LEU A 99 3.99 2.49 14.08
CA LEU A 99 3.52 2.54 12.71
C LEU A 99 3.94 3.86 12.05
N ARG A 100 3.72 5.01 12.70
CA ARG A 100 4.16 6.31 12.18
C ARG A 100 5.66 6.35 11.90
N ASP A 101 6.47 5.81 12.81
CA ASP A 101 7.92 5.81 12.66
C ASP A 101 8.34 4.89 11.49
N ALA A 102 7.66 3.76 11.26
CA ALA A 102 7.88 2.91 10.09
C ALA A 102 7.45 3.56 8.77
N LEU A 103 6.32 4.28 8.76
CA LEU A 103 5.88 5.07 7.61
C LEU A 103 6.92 6.13 7.20
N GLY A 104 7.57 6.75 8.19
CA GLY A 104 8.67 7.69 7.95
C GLY A 104 9.96 7.04 7.44
N GLY A 105 10.06 5.70 7.47
CA GLY A 105 11.18 4.93 6.95
C GLY A 105 10.99 4.42 5.51
N LEU A 106 9.84 4.69 4.88
CA LEU A 106 9.57 4.30 3.51
C LEU A 106 10.50 5.04 2.53
N HIS A 107 10.99 4.32 1.53
CA HIS A 107 11.89 4.83 0.51
C HIS A 107 11.75 4.04 -0.79
N PRO A 108 12.15 4.59 -1.94
CA PRO A 108 12.22 3.85 -3.20
C PRO A 108 12.87 2.49 -3.04
N ALA A 109 12.22 1.45 -3.58
CA ALA A 109 12.68 0.09 -3.42
C ALA A 109 14.05 -0.15 -4.10
N ASP A 110 14.96 -0.85 -3.40
CA ASP A 110 16.21 -1.33 -3.97
C ASP A 110 16.01 -2.72 -4.60
N ARG A 111 16.09 -2.78 -5.93
CA ARG A 111 15.96 -4.01 -6.72
C ARG A 111 17.28 -4.66 -7.09
N SER A 112 18.39 -4.21 -6.50
CA SER A 112 19.71 -4.79 -6.76
C SER A 112 19.83 -6.22 -6.24
N GLU A 113 19.08 -6.56 -5.19
CA GLU A 113 18.96 -7.91 -4.66
C GLU A 113 17.66 -8.56 -5.17
N GLY A 114 17.74 -9.82 -5.60
CA GLY A 114 16.57 -10.55 -6.11
C GLY A 114 15.57 -10.87 -5.00
N CYS A 115 14.27 -10.72 -5.29
CA CYS A 115 13.20 -11.09 -4.36
C CYS A 115 12.94 -12.60 -4.35
N ASN A 116 12.52 -13.13 -3.21
CA ASN A 116 12.04 -14.52 -3.13
C ASN A 116 10.71 -14.67 -3.89
N ALA A 117 10.51 -15.79 -4.57
CA ALA A 117 9.31 -16.03 -5.40
C ALA A 117 8.11 -16.59 -4.61
N ASP A 118 8.13 -16.50 -3.28
CA ASP A 118 7.04 -17.00 -2.46
C ASP A 118 5.76 -16.22 -2.76
N LEU A 119 4.60 -16.86 -2.60
CA LEU A 119 3.30 -16.21 -2.72
C LEU A 119 2.71 -16.06 -1.31
N GLY A 120 2.05 -14.94 -1.07
CA GLY A 120 1.47 -14.58 0.22
C GLY A 120 0.23 -13.71 0.06
N PRO A 121 -0.45 -13.40 1.17
CA PRO A 121 -1.55 -12.46 1.14
C PRO A 121 -1.02 -11.06 0.82
N ARG A 122 -1.95 -10.18 0.46
CA ARG A 122 -1.70 -8.75 0.37
C ARG A 122 -2.40 -8.07 1.53
N TRP A 123 -1.70 -7.20 2.24
CA TRP A 123 -2.26 -6.44 3.35
C TRP A 123 -2.53 -5.02 2.89
N LEU A 124 -3.70 -4.49 3.23
CA LEU A 124 -3.97 -3.06 3.14
C LEU A 124 -3.98 -2.49 4.56
N VAL A 125 -3.03 -1.61 4.85
CA VAL A 125 -3.04 -0.77 6.05
C VAL A 125 -3.66 0.56 5.67
N VAL A 126 -4.84 0.88 6.22
CA VAL A 126 -5.50 2.17 6.01
C VAL A 126 -5.36 2.99 7.27
N TYR A 127 -4.88 4.21 7.17
CA TYR A 127 -4.95 5.17 8.26
C TYR A 127 -5.77 6.40 7.92
N ASN A 128 -6.25 7.05 8.97
CA ASN A 128 -7.05 8.26 8.91
C ASN A 128 -6.28 9.43 9.54
N HIS A 129 -6.24 10.57 8.85
CA HIS A 129 -5.78 11.85 9.38
C HIS A 129 -6.85 12.93 9.17
N GLY A 130 -7.58 13.31 10.23
CA GLY A 130 -8.58 14.37 10.11
C GLY A 130 -9.74 14.08 9.14
N GLY A 131 -10.04 12.82 8.86
CA GLY A 131 -11.06 12.36 7.91
C GLY A 131 -10.52 11.98 6.54
N ASP A 132 -9.23 12.25 6.30
CA ASP A 132 -8.49 11.90 5.08
C ASP A 132 -7.94 10.48 5.21
N LEU A 133 -8.20 9.64 4.21
CA LEU A 133 -7.69 8.27 4.22
C LEU A 133 -6.34 8.24 3.51
N THR A 134 -5.50 7.30 3.92
CA THR A 134 -4.33 6.88 3.15
C THR A 134 -4.17 5.40 3.34
N GLY A 135 -3.98 4.67 2.25
CA GLY A 135 -3.72 3.25 2.27
C GLY A 135 -2.27 2.91 1.90
N LEU A 136 -1.79 1.82 2.46
CA LEU A 136 -0.55 1.18 2.09
C LEU A 136 -0.84 -0.28 1.80
N VAL A 137 -0.62 -0.67 0.56
CA VAL A 137 -0.66 -2.05 0.15
C VAL A 137 0.73 -2.64 0.37
N VAL A 138 0.81 -3.66 1.21
CA VAL A 138 2.03 -4.41 1.50
C VAL A 138 1.86 -5.84 1.02
N ASP A 139 2.74 -6.26 0.12
CA ASP A 139 2.82 -7.65 -0.32
C ASP A 139 3.49 -8.48 0.78
N ASP A 140 2.84 -9.46 1.42
CA ASP A 140 3.52 -10.38 2.37
C ASP A 140 4.20 -11.53 1.61
N TYR A 141 4.94 -11.15 0.59
CA TYR A 141 5.68 -12.01 -0.31
C TYR A 141 6.71 -11.20 -1.10
N GLY A 142 7.57 -11.86 -1.87
CA GLY A 142 8.57 -11.12 -2.64
C GLY A 142 9.57 -10.38 -1.74
N CYS A 143 9.82 -9.12 -2.09
CA CYS A 143 10.63 -8.19 -1.31
C CYS A 143 9.81 -7.42 -0.25
N ARG A 144 8.55 -7.80 -0.03
CA ARG A 144 7.61 -7.05 0.82
C ARG A 144 7.38 -5.63 0.33
N ASP A 145 7.15 -5.54 -0.97
CA ASP A 145 6.87 -4.30 -1.69
C ASP A 145 5.72 -3.54 -1.05
N VAL A 146 5.90 -2.23 -0.95
CA VAL A 146 4.88 -1.28 -0.49
C VAL A 146 4.43 -0.42 -1.66
N ARG A 147 3.12 -0.25 -1.80
CA ARG A 147 2.49 0.68 -2.75
C ARG A 147 1.51 1.58 -2.01
N LEU A 148 1.64 2.88 -2.16
CA LEU A 148 0.74 3.85 -1.53
C LEU A 148 -0.55 3.99 -2.34
N THR A 149 -1.64 4.29 -1.66
CA THR A 149 -2.90 4.73 -2.29
C THR A 149 -3.42 5.89 -1.48
N ASP A 150 -3.70 7.01 -2.13
CA ASP A 150 -4.26 8.17 -1.44
C ASP A 150 -5.63 7.81 -0.89
N ASN A 151 -6.59 7.51 -1.76
CA ASN A 151 -7.89 7.03 -1.33
C ASN A 151 -8.02 5.52 -1.61
N PRO A 152 -8.02 4.65 -0.59
CA PRO A 152 -8.03 3.20 -0.80
C PRO A 152 -9.28 2.69 -1.52
N HIS A 153 -10.37 3.48 -1.60
CA HIS A 153 -11.59 3.07 -2.31
C HIS A 153 -11.60 3.42 -3.80
N THR A 154 -10.73 4.33 -4.25
CA THR A 154 -10.78 4.85 -5.63
C THR A 154 -9.44 4.89 -6.33
N THR A 155 -8.35 5.03 -5.58
CA THR A 155 -7.00 5.17 -6.10
C THR A 155 -6.31 3.81 -6.13
N PRO A 156 -5.86 3.34 -7.30
CA PRO A 156 -5.09 2.11 -7.40
C PRO A 156 -3.78 2.17 -6.59
N PRO A 157 -3.34 1.05 -6.01
CA PRO A 157 -2.06 1.00 -5.30
C PRO A 157 -0.87 1.36 -6.22
N GLY A 158 -0.11 2.36 -5.81
CA GLY A 158 1.10 2.87 -6.45
C GLY A 158 0.82 3.82 -7.61
N ALA A 159 -0.41 4.34 -7.72
CA ALA A 159 -0.70 5.49 -8.57
C ALA A 159 -0.21 6.80 -7.93
N ASP A 160 0.07 7.80 -8.78
CA ASP A 160 0.61 9.12 -8.41
C ASP A 160 -0.40 10.23 -8.72
N ASP A 161 -1.54 10.19 -8.04
CA ASP A 161 -2.69 11.06 -8.30
C ASP A 161 -2.86 12.20 -7.29
N GLN A 162 -2.05 12.24 -6.23
CA GLN A 162 -2.01 13.34 -5.25
C GLN A 162 -0.62 13.60 -4.67
N GLU A 163 -0.45 14.80 -4.12
CA GLU A 163 0.78 15.20 -3.41
C GLU A 163 0.96 14.38 -2.12
N GLY A 164 2.19 13.93 -1.85
CA GLY A 164 2.55 13.26 -0.60
C GLY A 164 2.68 11.75 -0.71
N ALA A 165 1.69 11.07 -1.31
CA ALA A 165 1.93 9.75 -1.86
C ALA A 165 2.85 9.85 -3.08
N VAL A 166 3.50 8.75 -3.39
CA VAL A 166 4.36 8.64 -4.57
C VAL A 166 3.94 7.41 -5.35
N GLY A 167 3.91 7.55 -6.67
CA GLY A 167 3.70 6.42 -7.55
C GLY A 167 4.87 5.43 -7.48
N GLY A 168 4.56 4.16 -7.76
CA GLY A 168 5.54 3.08 -7.82
C GLY A 168 5.72 2.32 -6.50
N ILE A 169 6.86 1.62 -6.42
CA ILE A 169 7.16 0.67 -5.35
C ILE A 169 8.19 1.24 -4.37
N LEU A 170 7.88 1.06 -3.09
CA LEU A 170 8.69 1.43 -1.93
C LEU A 170 9.13 0.19 -1.14
N ASP A 171 10.26 0.31 -0.46
CA ASP A 171 10.73 -0.59 0.58
C ASP A 171 10.25 -0.15 1.97
N GLY A 172 10.29 -1.08 2.93
CA GLY A 172 9.90 -0.87 4.32
C GLY A 172 8.71 -1.72 4.79
N GLY A 173 8.16 -2.57 3.90
CA GLY A 173 7.02 -3.43 4.21
C GLY A 173 7.29 -4.41 5.37
N GLU A 174 8.50 -4.94 5.49
CA GLU A 174 8.89 -5.81 6.61
C GLU A 174 8.69 -5.13 7.97
N ALA A 175 9.18 -3.89 8.13
CA ALA A 175 9.01 -3.15 9.38
C ALA A 175 7.53 -2.90 9.71
N ILE A 176 6.71 -2.62 8.69
CA ILE A 176 5.26 -2.45 8.86
C ILE A 176 4.60 -3.75 9.32
N LEU A 177 4.88 -4.86 8.65
CA LEU A 177 4.30 -6.17 9.00
C LEU A 177 4.74 -6.63 10.40
N ASP A 178 5.98 -6.36 10.80
CA ASP A 178 6.51 -6.70 12.12
C ASP A 178 5.78 -5.95 13.24
N ILE A 179 5.60 -4.63 13.08
CA ILE A 179 4.88 -3.79 14.05
C ILE A 179 3.44 -4.27 14.22
N LEU A 180 2.80 -4.66 13.13
CA LEU A 180 1.41 -5.12 13.13
C LEU A 180 1.28 -6.59 13.56
N GLY A 181 2.38 -7.30 13.81
CA GLY A 181 2.38 -8.72 14.16
C GLY A 181 1.86 -9.63 13.03
N LEU A 182 1.98 -9.18 11.77
CA LEU A 182 1.48 -9.87 10.58
C LEU A 182 2.58 -10.65 9.86
N SER A 183 3.85 -10.35 10.14
CA SER A 183 4.99 -11.07 9.57
C SER A 183 4.89 -12.57 9.87
N ARG A 184 4.90 -13.37 8.80
CA ARG A 184 5.06 -14.82 8.94
C ARG A 184 6.46 -15.09 9.51
N GLN A 185 6.53 -15.75 10.67
CA GLN A 185 7.78 -16.34 11.13
C GLN A 185 8.21 -17.39 10.09
N GLY A 186 9.33 -17.14 9.43
CA GLY A 186 10.00 -18.12 8.57
C GLY A 186 10.51 -19.33 9.35
#